data_AF-A0A7L0IPA8-F1
#
_entry.id   AF-A0A7L0IPA8-F1
#
_cell.length_a   1.000
_cell.length_b   1.000
_cell.length_c   1.000
_cell.angle_alpha   90.00
_cell.angle_beta   90.00
_cell.angle_gamma   90.00
#
_symmetry.space_group_name_H-M   'P 1'
#
loop_
_entity.id
_entity.type
_entity.pdbx_description
1 polymer ?
#
loop_
_entity_poly.entity_id
_entity_poly.type
_entity_poly.pdbx_seq_one_letter_code
_entity_poly.pdbx_strand_id
1 'polypeptide(L)' 'SDYEQLGYNLRSNLFRGGPLKSRSLMRDSYTPDVIQKAIRDPNNWHGRRIYELGKWYEKYFLDLNVQKAMKDKYG' A
#
# COMPACT_ATOMS: atom_id res chain seq x y z
N SER A 1 22.78 43.22 -9.90
CA SER A 1 21.85 43.85 -10.85
C SER A 1 20.45 43.40 -10.48
N ASP A 2 19.53 44.33 -10.26
CA ASP A 2 18.14 44.05 -9.82
C ASP A 2 17.40 43.10 -10.76
N TYR A 3 17.82 43.02 -12.03
CA TYR A 3 17.28 42.09 -13.02
C TYR A 3 17.50 40.61 -12.68
N GLU A 4 18.63 40.26 -12.06
CA GLU A 4 18.91 38.87 -11.64
C GLU A 4 18.00 38.45 -10.48
N GLN A 5 17.73 39.37 -9.55
CA GLN A 5 16.80 39.14 -8.44
C GLN A 5 15.35 39.03 -8.94
N LEU A 6 14.96 39.85 -9.93
CA LEU A 6 13.64 39.77 -10.56
C LEU A 6 13.46 38.43 -11.30
N GLY A 7 14.47 38.00 -12.04
CA GLY A 7 14.49 36.71 -12.74
C GLY A 7 14.41 35.51 -11.80
N TYR A 8 15.11 35.56 -10.66
CA TYR A 8 15.06 34.52 -9.62
C TYR A 8 13.67 34.38 -8.99
N ASN A 9 13.05 35.51 -8.63
CA ASN A 9 11.71 35.51 -8.03
C ASN A 9 10.63 35.02 -9.02
N LEU A 10 10.75 35.37 -10.30
CA LEU A 10 9.85 34.86 -11.34
C LEU A 10 10.00 33.34 -11.52
N ARG A 11 11.23 32.82 -11.66
CA ARG A 11 11.46 31.38 -11.86
C ARG A 11 11.07 30.53 -10.65
N SER A 12 11.37 30.98 -9.44
CA SER A 12 11.05 30.25 -8.20
C SER A 12 9.55 30.18 -7.91
N ASN A 13 8.78 31.22 -8.26
CA ASN A 13 7.33 31.24 -8.07
C ASN A 13 6.55 30.57 -9.19
N LEU A 14 6.95 30.78 -10.46
CA LEU A 14 6.25 30.23 -11.63
C LEU A 14 6.56 28.74 -11.85
N PHE A 15 7.81 28.33 -11.61
CA PHE A 15 8.23 26.94 -11.71
C PHE A 15 8.74 26.49 -10.36
N ARG A 16 7.81 26.33 -9.40
CA ARG A 16 8.08 25.53 -8.21
C ARG A 16 8.43 24.14 -8.70
N GLY A 17 9.73 23.84 -8.76
CA GLY A 17 10.23 22.55 -9.22
C GLY A 17 9.55 21.39 -8.50
N GLY A 18 9.74 20.17 -9.01
CA GLY A 18 9.20 18.97 -8.37
C GLY A 18 9.61 18.89 -6.89
N PRO A 19 8.79 18.27 -6.03
CA PRO A 19 9.05 18.20 -4.60
C PRO A 19 10.42 17.55 -4.32
N LEU A 20 11.22 18.15 -3.43
CA LEU A 20 12.55 17.67 -3.02
C LEU A 20 12.55 16.22 -2.51
N LYS A 21 11.40 15.75 -2.02
CA LYS A 21 11.16 14.37 -1.66
C LYS A 21 9.92 13.91 -2.40
N SER A 22 10.06 12.84 -3.18
CA SER A 22 8.89 12.14 -3.72
C SER A 22 8.06 11.61 -2.55
N ARG A 23 6.86 12.16 -2.40
CA ARG A 23 5.88 11.78 -1.39
C ARG A 23 4.54 11.61 -2.08
N SER A 24 3.70 10.75 -1.53
CA SER A 24 2.33 10.62 -2.03
C SER A 24 1.54 11.88 -1.66
N LEU A 25 0.62 12.28 -2.53
CA LEU A 25 -0.32 13.37 -2.26
C LEU A 25 -1.03 13.18 -0.92
N MET A 26 -1.35 11.94 -0.57
CA MET A 26 -1.93 11.57 0.73
C MET A 26 -1.02 11.98 1.90
N ARG A 27 0.28 11.68 1.84
CA ARG A 27 1.22 12.06 2.91
C ARG A 27 1.45 13.56 3.02
N ASP A 28 1.33 14.29 1.92
CA ASP A 28 1.51 15.74 1.91
C ASP A 28 0.24 16.49 2.34
N SER A 29 -0.94 15.86 2.23
CA SER A 29 -2.23 16.47 2.57
C SER A 29 -2.61 16.31 4.04
N TYR A 30 -2.14 15.26 4.71
CA TYR A 30 -2.50 14.96 6.10
C TYR A 30 -1.43 15.38 7.09
N THR A 31 -1.86 15.74 8.30
CA THR A 31 -0.98 15.98 9.42
C THR A 31 -0.30 14.68 9.89
N PRO A 32 0.91 14.75 10.47
CA PRO A 32 1.66 13.56 10.87
C PRO A 32 0.93 12.62 11.85
N ASP A 33 0.07 13.17 12.71
CA ASP A 33 -0.73 12.41 13.68
C ASP A 33 -1.77 11.50 13.00
N VAL A 34 -2.39 11.96 11.91
CA VAL A 34 -3.33 11.17 11.12
C VAL A 34 -2.60 9.99 10.47
N ILE A 35 -1.40 10.24 9.95
CA ILE A 35 -0.56 9.19 9.36
C ILE A 35 -0.16 8.17 10.42
N GLN A 36 0.24 8.60 11.61
CA GLN A 36 0.60 7.70 12.72
C GLN A 36 -0.58 6.84 13.17
N LYS A 37 -1.79 7.41 13.28
CA LYS A 37 -3.02 6.65 13.60
C LYS A 37 -3.40 5.65 12.51
N ALA A 38 -3.07 5.92 11.26
CA ALA A 38 -3.33 5.03 10.13
C ALA A 38 -2.35 3.83 10.06
N ILE A 39 -1.19 3.92 10.73
CA ILE A 39 -0.26 2.80 10.83
C ILE A 39 -0.88 1.75 11.73
N ARG A 40 -1.32 0.64 11.13
CA ARG A 40 -1.86 -0.51 11.85
C ARG A 40 -0.72 -1.33 12.43
N ASP A 41 -0.78 -1.63 13.72
CA ASP A 41 0.16 -2.56 14.36
C ASP A 41 -0.09 -3.99 13.83
N PRO A 42 0.91 -4.63 13.18
CA PRO A 42 0.79 -6.00 12.71
C PRO A 42 0.51 -7.01 13.84
N ASN A 43 0.93 -6.72 15.07
CA ASN A 43 0.75 -7.60 16.23
C ASN A 43 -0.64 -7.46 16.87
N ASN A 44 -1.31 -6.32 16.67
CA ASN A 44 -2.64 -6.03 17.18
C ASN A 44 -3.73 -6.07 16.09
N TRP A 45 -3.46 -6.77 14.98
CA TRP A 45 -4.41 -6.95 13.89
C TRP A 45 -5.33 -8.16 14.14
N HIS A 46 -6.61 -7.89 14.36
CA HIS A 46 -7.64 -8.92 14.60
C HIS A 46 -8.32 -9.44 13.32
N GLY A 47 -8.00 -8.89 12.14
CA GLY A 47 -8.56 -9.35 10.87
C GLY A 47 -7.81 -10.56 10.31
N ARG A 48 -8.36 -11.16 9.24
CA ARG A 48 -7.63 -12.23 8.54
C ARG A 48 -6.38 -11.68 7.86
N ARG A 49 -5.24 -12.33 8.06
CA ARG A 49 -3.98 -11.97 7.42
C ARG A 49 -3.87 -12.64 6.05
N ILE A 50 -3.13 -12.04 5.11
CA ILE A 50 -3.01 -12.56 3.73
C ILE A 50 -2.50 -14.00 3.71
N TYR A 51 -1.61 -14.38 4.65
CA TYR A 51 -1.12 -15.76 4.78
C TYR A 51 -2.23 -16.76 5.16
N GLU A 52 -3.29 -16.33 5.83
CA GLU A 52 -4.42 -17.19 6.23
C GLU A 52 -5.29 -17.54 5.02
N LEU A 53 -5.41 -16.61 4.07
CA LEU A 53 -6.06 -16.86 2.79
C LEU A 53 -5.31 -17.94 2.00
N GLY A 54 -3.97 -17.88 1.98
CA GLY A 54 -3.12 -18.90 1.35
C GLY A 54 -3.31 -20.29 1.97
N LYS A 55 -3.28 -20.39 3.30
CA LYS A 55 -3.54 -21.66 4.02
C LYS A 55 -4.93 -22.21 3.76
N TRP A 56 -5.95 -21.34 3.68
CA TRP A 56 -7.30 -21.76 3.35
C TRP A 56 -7.38 -22.35 1.94
N TYR A 57 -6.74 -21.70 0.97
CA TYR A 57 -6.72 -22.16 -0.43
C TYR A 57 -6.01 -23.52 -0.58
N GLU A 58 -4.88 -23.70 0.12
CA GLU A 58 -4.16 -24.98 0.17
C GLU A 58 -5.04 -26.12 0.69
N LYS A 59 -5.74 -25.88 1.82
CA LYS A 59 -6.68 -26.86 2.38
C LYS A 59 -7.84 -27.17 1.43
N TYR A 60 -8.36 -26.16 0.74
CA TYR A 60 -9.44 -26.34 -0.22
C TYR A 60 -9.02 -27.20 -1.41
N PHE A 61 -7.81 -26.99 -1.94
CA PHE A 61 -7.29 -27.80 -3.05
C PHE A 61 -7.05 -29.26 -2.66
N LEU A 62 -6.56 -29.50 -1.43
CA LEU A 62 -6.43 -30.84 -0.87
C LEU A 62 -7.79 -31.54 -0.76
N ASP A 63 -8.82 -30.84 -0.28
CA ASP A 63 -10.18 -31.39 -0.16
C ASP A 63 -10.75 -31.80 -1.52
N LEU A 64 -10.59 -30.96 -2.55
CA LEU A 64 -10.99 -31.27 -3.93
C LEU A 64 -10.30 -32.53 -4.47
N ASN A 65 -9.00 -32.67 -4.22
CA ASN A 65 -8.24 -33.83 -4.66
C ASN A 65 -8.72 -35.12 -3.97
N VAL A 66 -9.02 -35.05 -2.67
CA VAL A 66 -9.57 -36.19 -1.93
C VAL A 66 -10.94 -36.57 -2.45
N GLN A 67 -11.84 -35.60 -2.68
CA GLN A 67 -13.16 -35.85 -3.24
C GLN A 67 -13.08 -36.52 -4.62
N LYS A 68 -12.16 -36.05 -5.48
CA LYS A 68 -11.92 -36.63 -6.80
C LYS A 68 -11.43 -38.08 -6.69
N ALA A 69 -10.42 -38.34 -5.85
CA ALA A 69 -9.89 -39.69 -5.64
C ALA A 69 -10.93 -40.66 -5.07
N MET A 70 -11.81 -40.19 -4.17
CA MET A 70 -12.93 -40.98 -3.65
C MET A 70 -13.93 -41.33 -4.75
N LYS A 71 -14.26 -40.36 -5.60
CA LYS A 71 -15.15 -40.59 -6.75
C LYS A 71 -14.56 -41.58 -7.73
N ASP A 72 -13.27 -41.46 -8.06
CA ASP A 72 -12.60 -42.38 -8.99
C ASP A 72 -12.50 -43.82 -8.44
N LYS A 73 -12.45 -43.98 -7.11
CA LYS A 73 -12.30 -45.30 -6.47
C LYS A 73 -13.63 -46.01 -6.19
N TYR A 74 -14.68 -45.27 -5.88
CA TYR A 74 -15.96 -45.82 -5.40
C TYR A 74 -17.18 -45.46 -6.26
N GLY A 75 -16.99 -44.62 -7.29
CA GLY A 75 -18.04 -44.18 -8.22
C GLY A 75 -17.90 -44.77 -9.61
#